data_AF-A0A1Q2SL97-F1
#
_entry.id   AF-A0A1Q2SL97-F1
#
_cell.length_a   1.000
_cell.length_b   1.000
_cell.length_c   1.000
_cell.angle_alpha   90.00
_cell.angle_beta   90.00
_cell.angle_gamma   90.00
#
_symmetry.space_group_name_H-M   'P 1'
#
loop_
_entity.id
_entity.type
_entity.pdbx_description
1 polymer ?
#
loop_
_entity_poly.entity_id
_entity_poly.type
_entity_poly.pdbx_seq_one_letter_code
_entity_poly.pdbx_strand_id
1 'polypeptide(L)'
;MNIKLTSLVAGIILTFTSFYTFAASNQQLGTAIQNAQAAAKAKSAIETVAKAQTAKVYAEEARAHIEAAIKNLEDAIKHGQEGHAEVAKGSALEALKHLNAAR
;
A
#
# COMPACT_ATOMS: atom_id res chain seq x y z
N MET A 1 21.25 7.12 47.15
CA MET A 1 20.84 6.02 46.24
C MET A 1 19.82 6.59 45.28
N ASN A 2 20.25 6.96 44.07
CA ASN A 2 19.52 7.86 43.17
C ASN A 2 18.73 7.08 42.11
N ILE A 3 17.50 6.71 42.45
CA ILE A 3 16.53 5.99 41.62
C ILE A 3 15.85 6.92 40.59
N LYS A 4 16.60 7.81 39.94
CA LYS A 4 16.01 8.80 39.00
C LYS A 4 16.44 8.64 37.55
N LEU A 5 17.38 7.75 37.24
CA LEU A 5 17.90 7.60 35.88
C LEU A 5 17.43 6.34 35.15
N THR A 6 16.88 5.36 35.87
CA THR A 6 16.46 4.07 35.27
C THR A 6 14.98 4.02 34.87
N SER A 7 14.12 4.89 35.42
CA SER A 7 12.70 4.91 35.06
C SER A 7 12.38 5.72 33.79
N LEU A 8 13.27 6.62 33.36
CA LEU A 8 13.03 7.48 32.20
C LEU A 8 13.26 6.78 30.86
N VAL A 9 14.11 5.75 30.83
CA VAL A 9 14.43 5.02 29.59
C VAL A 9 13.42 3.91 29.30
N ALA A 10 12.76 3.35 30.33
CA ALA A 10 11.73 2.33 30.16
C ALA A 10 10.43 2.88 29.55
N GLY A 11 10.12 4.17 29.75
CA GLY A 11 8.91 4.79 29.19
C GLY A 11 9.00 5.19 27.71
N ILE A 12 10.21 5.38 27.18
CA ILE A 12 10.41 5.85 25.80
C ILE A 12 10.48 4.68 24.81
N ILE A 13 10.86 3.49 25.27
CA ILE A 13 11.02 2.32 24.38
C ILE A 13 9.67 1.66 24.06
N LEU A 14 8.65 1.81 24.90
CA LEU A 14 7.35 1.15 24.72
C LEU A 14 6.34 1.93 23.87
N THR A 15 6.65 3.16 23.47
CA THR A 15 5.77 4.00 22.62
C THR A 15 6.23 4.07 21.16
N PHE A 16 7.38 3.49 20.81
CA PHE A 16 7.87 3.47 19.43
C PHE A 16 7.46 2.25 18.62
N THR A 17 6.92 1.18 19.24
CA THR A 17 6.56 -0.04 18.51
C THR A 17 5.13 -0.04 17.96
N SER A 18 4.26 0.86 18.43
CA SER A 18 2.86 0.93 17.98
C SER A 18 2.63 1.77 16.71
N PHE A 19 3.66 2.45 16.19
CA PHE A 19 3.57 3.14 14.89
C PHE A 19 4.09 2.31 13.70
N TYR A 20 4.68 1.12 13.93
CA TYR A 20 5.18 0.30 12.82
C TYR A 20 4.11 -0.58 12.16
N THR A 21 2.94 -0.77 12.78
CA THR A 21 1.90 -1.64 12.22
C THR A 21 0.92 -0.93 11.28
N PHE A 22 0.97 0.40 11.16
CA PHE A 22 0.21 1.13 10.14
C PHE A 22 0.91 1.17 8.77
N ALA A 23 2.16 0.71 8.68
CA ALA A 23 2.93 0.68 7.43
C ALA A 23 2.74 -0.61 6.61
N ALA A 24 2.09 -1.64 7.16
CA ALA A 24 2.03 -2.98 6.55
C ALA A 24 0.83 -3.21 5.62
N SER A 25 -0.19 -2.34 5.63
CA SER A 25 -1.44 -2.58 4.90
C SER A 25 -1.50 -1.94 3.50
N ASN A 26 -0.57 -1.04 3.14
CA ASN A 26 -0.58 -0.29 1.87
C ASN A 26 0.82 -0.27 1.22
N GLN A 27 1.37 -1.45 0.92
CA GLN A 27 2.65 -1.57 0.22
C GLN A 27 2.62 -2.53 -0.99
N GLN A 28 1.48 -2.84 -1.60
CA GLN A 28 1.44 -3.81 -2.71
C GLN A 28 2.31 -3.35 -3.89
N LEU A 29 2.04 -2.14 -4.41
CA LEU A 29 2.86 -1.51 -5.45
C LEU A 29 4.31 -1.31 -5.00
N GLY A 30 4.51 -0.89 -3.75
CA GLY A 30 5.86 -0.71 -3.19
C GLY A 30 6.67 -2.02 -3.14
N THR A 31 6.03 -3.11 -2.75
CA THR A 31 6.62 -4.45 -2.63
C THR A 31 6.92 -5.02 -4.01
N ALA A 32 6.01 -4.82 -4.97
CA ALA A 32 6.24 -5.19 -6.37
C ALA A 32 7.49 -4.49 -6.92
N ILE A 33 7.60 -3.17 -6.74
CA ILE A 33 8.74 -2.37 -7.20
C ILE A 33 10.04 -2.80 -6.51
N GLN A 34 10.04 -2.98 -5.19
CA GLN A 34 11.23 -3.39 -4.45
C GLN A 34 11.75 -4.76 -4.93
N ASN A 35 10.85 -5.72 -5.14
CA ASN A 35 11.24 -7.04 -5.62
C ASN A 35 11.69 -7.02 -7.08
N ALA A 36 11.06 -6.20 -7.95
CA ALA A 36 11.53 -6.01 -9.31
C ALA A 36 12.95 -5.40 -9.36
N GLN A 37 13.22 -4.41 -8.50
CA GLN A 37 14.56 -3.82 -8.37
C GLN A 37 15.58 -4.84 -7.85
N ALA A 38 15.21 -5.67 -6.87
CA ALA A 38 16.06 -6.74 -6.37
C ALA A 38 16.34 -7.78 -7.46
N ALA A 39 15.32 -8.17 -8.24
CA ALA A 39 15.49 -9.09 -9.37
C ALA A 39 16.47 -8.54 -10.41
N ALA A 40 16.39 -7.25 -10.73
CA ALA A 40 17.28 -6.58 -11.69
C ALA A 40 18.75 -6.46 -11.20
N LYS A 41 18.97 -6.50 -9.88
CA LYS A 41 20.30 -6.44 -9.25
C LYS A 41 20.83 -7.81 -8.81
N ALA A 42 20.04 -8.87 -8.97
CA ALA A 42 20.35 -10.21 -8.50
C ALA A 42 21.58 -10.78 -9.21
N LYS A 43 22.37 -11.58 -8.50
CA LYS A 43 23.64 -12.13 -9.00
C LYS A 43 23.50 -13.54 -9.58
N SER A 44 22.32 -14.14 -9.46
CA SER A 44 22.04 -15.49 -9.95
C SER A 44 20.64 -15.59 -10.54
N ALA A 45 20.48 -16.51 -11.50
CA ALA A 45 19.17 -16.77 -12.12
C ALA A 45 18.12 -17.21 -11.09
N ILE A 46 18.51 -18.00 -10.08
CA ILE A 46 17.60 -18.47 -9.03
C ILE A 46 17.07 -17.28 -8.21
N GLU A 47 17.95 -16.35 -7.82
CA GLU A 47 17.58 -15.14 -7.09
C GLU A 47 16.70 -14.22 -7.96
N THR A 48 17.04 -14.04 -9.24
CA THR A 48 16.23 -13.29 -10.19
C THR A 48 14.82 -13.85 -10.29
N VAL A 49 14.66 -15.17 -10.48
CA VAL A 49 13.36 -15.82 -10.61
C VAL A 49 12.52 -15.66 -9.34
N ALA A 50 13.11 -15.90 -8.17
CA ALA A 50 12.40 -15.75 -6.90
C ALA A 50 11.86 -14.33 -6.71
N LYS A 51 12.72 -13.32 -6.92
CA LYS A 51 12.32 -11.91 -6.77
C LYS A 51 11.33 -11.46 -7.85
N ALA A 52 11.50 -11.90 -9.09
CA ALA A 52 10.56 -11.59 -10.17
C ALA A 52 9.17 -12.21 -9.92
N GLN A 53 9.10 -13.43 -9.41
CA GLN A 53 7.84 -14.09 -9.07
C GLN A 53 7.11 -13.34 -7.95
N THR A 54 7.82 -12.93 -6.89
CA THR A 54 7.23 -12.10 -5.83
C THR A 54 6.74 -10.77 -6.40
N ALA A 55 7.56 -10.09 -7.22
CA ALA A 55 7.17 -8.83 -7.83
C ALA A 55 5.89 -8.97 -8.68
N LYS A 56 5.79 -10.04 -9.46
CA LYS A 56 4.63 -10.33 -10.29
C LYS A 56 3.34 -10.49 -9.46
N VAL A 57 3.37 -11.27 -8.39
CA VAL A 57 2.18 -11.50 -7.55
C VAL A 57 1.64 -10.18 -7.00
N TYR A 58 2.50 -9.37 -6.38
CA TYR A 58 2.09 -8.07 -5.84
C TYR A 58 1.66 -7.07 -6.94
N ALA A 59 2.27 -7.13 -8.13
CA ALA A 59 1.85 -6.32 -9.25
C ALA A 59 0.46 -6.73 -9.78
N GLU A 60 0.16 -8.03 -9.81
CA GLU A 60 -1.16 -8.53 -10.22
C GLU A 60 -2.25 -8.14 -9.23
N GLU A 61 -1.97 -8.19 -7.92
CA GLU A 61 -2.89 -7.71 -6.88
C GLU A 61 -3.16 -6.21 -7.00
N ALA A 62 -2.09 -5.40 -7.08
CA ALA A 62 -2.21 -3.96 -7.25
C ALA A 62 -2.97 -3.60 -8.53
N ARG A 63 -2.74 -4.33 -9.62
CA ARG A 63 -3.45 -4.15 -10.89
C ARG A 63 -4.95 -4.36 -10.74
N ALA A 64 -5.40 -5.40 -10.06
CA ALA A 64 -6.82 -5.66 -9.87
C ALA A 64 -7.51 -4.51 -9.12
N HIS A 65 -6.85 -3.94 -8.12
CA HIS A 65 -7.35 -2.77 -7.42
C HIS A 65 -7.32 -1.50 -8.27
N ILE A 66 -6.28 -1.29 -9.08
CA ILE A 66 -6.22 -0.15 -10.02
C ILE A 66 -7.35 -0.24 -11.07
N GLU A 67 -7.59 -1.42 -11.64
CA GLU A 67 -8.68 -1.65 -12.59
C GLU A 67 -10.05 -1.35 -11.96
N ALA A 68 -10.28 -1.79 -10.72
CA ALA A 68 -11.50 -1.47 -9.98
C ALA A 68 -11.63 0.02 -9.65
N ALA A 69 -10.51 0.69 -9.31
CA ALA A 69 -10.50 2.13 -9.07
C ALA A 69 -10.85 2.92 -10.34
N ILE A 70 -10.27 2.54 -11.50
CA ILE A 70 -10.56 3.18 -12.78
C ILE A 70 -12.04 3.09 -13.10
N LYS A 71 -12.65 1.90 -12.98
CA LYS A 71 -14.08 1.71 -13.21
C LYS A 71 -14.95 2.61 -12.33
N ASN A 72 -14.63 2.72 -11.05
CA ASN A 72 -15.34 3.60 -10.14
C ASN A 72 -15.15 5.10 -10.50
N LEU A 73 -13.99 5.50 -11.00
CA LEU A 73 -13.77 6.86 -11.51
C LEU A 73 -14.55 7.12 -12.79
N GLU A 74 -14.65 6.14 -13.70
CA GLU A 74 -15.51 6.23 -14.89
C GLU A 74 -16.99 6.43 -14.50
N ASP A 75 -17.48 5.67 -13.52
CA ASP A 75 -18.83 5.83 -12.97
C ASP A 75 -19.01 7.20 -12.30
N ALA A 76 -18.00 7.68 -11.56
CA ALA A 76 -18.01 9.01 -10.95
C ALA A 76 -18.11 10.12 -12.01
N ILE A 77 -17.34 10.01 -13.09
CA ILE A 77 -17.37 10.96 -14.22
C ILE A 77 -18.75 10.94 -14.86
N LYS A 78 -19.28 9.76 -15.19
CA LYS A 78 -20.59 9.61 -15.83
C LYS A 78 -21.69 10.26 -15.00
N HIS A 79 -21.80 9.88 -13.73
CA HIS A 79 -22.83 10.42 -12.85
C HIS A 79 -22.63 11.92 -12.55
N GLY A 80 -21.38 12.40 -12.50
CA GLY A 80 -21.08 13.81 -12.37
C GLY A 80 -21.56 14.64 -13.56
N GLN A 81 -21.39 14.13 -14.79
CA GLN A 81 -21.88 14.75 -16.02
C GLN A 81 -23.41 14.80 -16.10
N GLU A 82 -24.10 13.83 -15.48
CA GLU A 82 -25.57 13.79 -15.37
C GLU A 82 -26.11 14.70 -14.24
N GLY A 83 -25.24 15.34 -13.45
CA GLY A 83 -25.64 16.15 -12.29
C GLY A 83 -25.96 15.34 -11.03
N HIS A 84 -25.70 14.03 -11.02
CA HIS A 84 -25.90 13.13 -9.89
C HIS A 84 -24.76 13.23 -8.86
N ALA A 85 -24.60 14.42 -8.25
CA ALA A 85 -23.43 14.77 -7.43
C ALA A 85 -23.12 13.77 -6.29
N GLU A 86 -24.14 13.30 -5.56
CA GLU A 86 -23.92 12.36 -4.44
C GLU A 86 -23.49 10.98 -4.93
N VAL A 87 -24.02 10.51 -6.07
CA VAL A 87 -23.60 9.23 -6.67
C VAL A 87 -22.17 9.34 -7.17
N ALA A 88 -21.83 10.44 -7.86
CA ALA A 88 -20.48 10.69 -8.33
C ALA A 88 -19.45 10.71 -7.20
N LYS A 89 -19.79 11.38 -6.09
CA LYS A 89 -18.95 11.40 -4.87
C LYS A 89 -18.81 10.01 -4.26
N GLY A 90 -19.89 9.23 -4.21
CA GLY A 90 -19.86 7.84 -3.74
C GLY A 90 -18.88 6.98 -4.55
N SER A 91 -18.98 7.02 -5.89
CA SER A 91 -18.08 6.28 -6.77
C SER A 91 -16.62 6.76 -6.62
N ALA A 92 -16.37 8.07 -6.47
CA ALA A 92 -15.03 8.58 -6.21
C ALA A 92 -14.44 8.08 -4.88
N LEU A 93 -15.27 7.91 -3.84
CA LEU A 93 -14.84 7.35 -2.55
C LEU A 93 -14.49 5.85 -2.67
N GLU A 94 -15.26 5.07 -3.43
CA GLU A 94 -14.93 3.67 -3.69
C GLU A 94 -13.64 3.54 -4.50
N ALA A 95 -13.44 4.40 -5.51
CA ALA A 95 -12.17 4.47 -6.23
C ALA A 95 -10.98 4.73 -5.29
N LEU A 96 -11.14 5.68 -4.35
CA LEU A 96 -10.11 5.98 -3.36
C LEU A 96 -9.78 4.77 -2.47
N LYS A 97 -10.78 3.99 -2.04
CA LYS A 97 -10.54 2.76 -1.26
C LYS A 97 -9.69 1.77 -2.05
N HIS A 98 -10.02 1.56 -3.32
CA HIS A 98 -9.24 0.68 -4.19
C HIS A 98 -7.81 1.18 -4.43
N LEU A 99 -7.61 2.49 -4.68
CA LEU A 99 -6.27 3.05 -4.85
C LEU A 99 -5.42 2.92 -3.58
N ASN A 100 -6.03 3.08 -2.40
CA ASN A 100 -5.34 2.86 -1.14
C ASN A 100 -4.94 1.40 -0.92
N ALA A 101 -5.79 0.45 -1.36
CA ALA A 101 -5.49 -0.98 -1.30
C ALA A 101 -4.40 -1.39 -2.30
N ALA A 102 -4.37 -0.77 -3.49
CA ALA A 102 -3.36 -1.03 -4.51
C ALA A 102 -1.95 -0.54 -4.12
N ARG A 103 -1.88 0.46 -3.24
CA ARG A 103 -0.63 1.12 -2.85
C ARG A 103 0.23 0.19 -2.02
#